data_AF-A0A0Q7XCC0-F1
#
_entry.id   AF-A0A0Q7XCC0-F1
#
_cell.length_a   1.000
_cell.length_b   1.000
_cell.length_c   1.000
_cell.angle_alpha   90.00
_cell.angle_beta   90.00
_cell.angle_gamma   90.00
#
_symmetry.space_group_name_H-M   'P 1'
#
loop_
_entity.id
_entity.type
_entity.pdbx_description
1 polymer ?
#
loop_
_entity_poly.entity_id
_entity_poly.type
_entity_poly.pdbx_seq_one_letter_code
_entity_poly.pdbx_strand_id
1 'polypeptide(L)'
;MIAHYLFHHTNFIMATSINGIGTTFYGQSDFESDGSFITTKWVIFAYLPIVPTGSLRVRYAEDQGFFSTGTSYEVLMELPIEIPQVLRIWGYVLSFGLLLSLLSKGPDAIWKFVIFGGMAALPYTLRRYAKRRAEAGTVDLPPQRKTGTAPAVKTRLEDLPRVSTCPKCRYTRKPDDYAPAWQCPSCKVAYNKVSN
;
A
#
# COMPACT_ATOMS: atom_id res chain seq x y z
N MET A 1 39.31 2.32 12.11
CA MET A 1 38.45 1.23 11.61
C MET A 1 37.42 0.89 12.68
N ILE A 2 36.26 1.55 12.68
CA ILE A 2 35.09 1.08 13.44
C ILE A 2 33.92 1.20 12.48
N ALA A 3 33.54 0.06 11.92
CA ALA A 3 32.35 -0.07 11.10
C ALA A 3 31.15 0.27 11.98
N HIS A 4 30.54 1.43 11.75
CA HIS A 4 29.19 1.72 12.22
C HIS A 4 28.26 0.72 11.53
N TYR A 5 27.94 -0.37 12.23
CA TYR A 5 26.77 -1.18 11.97
C TYR A 5 25.54 -0.28 12.11
N LEU A 6 25.10 0.31 11.00
CA LEU A 6 23.75 0.83 10.88
C LEU A 6 22.82 -0.39 10.86
N PHE A 7 22.28 -0.70 12.02
CA PHE A 7 21.10 -1.54 12.18
C PHE A 7 20.03 -0.98 11.24
N HIS A 8 19.85 -1.61 10.08
CA HIS A 8 18.66 -1.46 9.28
C HIS A 8 17.53 -2.05 10.13
N HIS A 9 16.87 -1.22 10.94
CA HIS A 9 15.60 -1.58 11.56
C HIS A 9 14.57 -1.67 10.43
N THR A 10 14.56 -2.78 9.70
CA THR A 10 13.36 -3.23 8.98
C THR A 10 12.27 -3.35 10.03
N ASN A 11 11.39 -2.35 10.08
CA ASN A 11 10.23 -2.35 10.96
C ASN A 11 9.22 -3.35 10.41
N PHE A 12 9.44 -4.63 10.70
CA PHE A 12 8.42 -5.65 10.52
C PHE A 12 7.28 -5.34 11.49
N ILE A 13 6.15 -4.85 10.97
CA ILE A 13 4.96 -4.66 11.80
C ILE A 13 4.11 -5.91 11.68
N MET A 14 4.01 -6.63 12.79
CA MET A 14 3.02 -7.68 12.97
C MET A 14 1.76 -7.07 13.59
N ALA A 15 0.63 -7.33 12.96
CA ALA A 15 -0.68 -7.13 13.57
C ALA A 15 -0.86 -8.10 14.73
N THR A 16 -1.22 -7.60 15.91
CA THR A 16 -1.46 -8.43 17.09
C THR A 16 -2.95 -8.44 17.40
N SER A 17 -3.56 -9.63 17.37
CA SER A 17 -4.94 -9.81 17.79
C SER A 17 -5.10 -11.08 18.61
N ILE A 18 -5.93 -11.00 19.65
CA ILE A 18 -6.30 -12.13 20.51
C ILE A 18 -7.82 -12.22 20.44
N ASN A 19 -8.35 -13.31 19.89
CA ASN A 19 -9.80 -13.55 19.72
C ASN A 19 -10.57 -12.38 19.08
N GLY A 20 -9.98 -11.72 18.08
CA GLY A 20 -10.62 -10.62 17.34
C GLY A 20 -10.60 -9.27 18.04
N ILE A 21 -9.86 -9.13 19.15
CA ILE A 21 -9.56 -7.86 19.80
C ILE A 21 -8.08 -7.54 19.58
N GLY A 22 -7.78 -6.31 19.16
CA GLY A 22 -6.40 -5.84 18.95
C GLY A 22 -6.27 -5.02 17.69
N THR A 23 -5.19 -5.25 16.94
CA THR A 23 -4.92 -4.57 15.66
C THR A 23 -4.75 -5.55 14.52
N THR A 24 -5.21 -5.17 13.34
CA THR A 24 -5.02 -5.96 12.12
C THR A 24 -4.88 -5.09 10.88
N PHE A 25 -4.51 -5.70 9.76
CA PHE A 25 -4.46 -5.05 8.46
C PHE A 25 -5.65 -5.51 7.62
N TYR A 26 -6.44 -4.55 7.12
CA TYR A 26 -7.54 -4.83 6.20
C TYR A 26 -7.46 -3.97 4.95
N GLY A 27 -7.91 -4.58 3.85
CA GLY A 27 -7.87 -3.98 2.52
C GLY A 27 -6.50 -4.09 1.87
N GLN A 28 -6.50 -4.15 0.54
CA GLN A 28 -5.31 -4.03 -0.31
C GLN A 28 -5.69 -3.15 -1.51
N SER A 29 -4.96 -2.07 -1.73
CA SER A 29 -5.13 -1.17 -2.88
C SER A 29 -3.78 -0.78 -3.46
N ASP A 30 -3.81 -0.13 -4.63
CA ASP A 30 -2.64 0.53 -5.24
C ASP A 30 -1.42 -0.39 -5.31
N PHE A 31 -1.66 -1.57 -5.88
CA PHE A 31 -0.64 -2.57 -6.18
C PHE A 31 0.39 -1.97 -7.13
N GLU A 32 1.65 -2.23 -6.82
CA GLU A 32 2.81 -1.76 -7.56
C GLU A 32 3.56 -2.95 -8.19
N SER A 33 4.35 -2.67 -9.22
CA SER A 33 5.15 -3.66 -9.97
C SER A 33 6.12 -4.47 -9.10
N ASP A 34 6.58 -3.90 -7.99
CA ASP A 34 7.48 -4.53 -7.02
C ASP A 34 6.75 -5.47 -6.04
N GLY A 35 5.45 -5.70 -6.26
CA GLY A 35 4.58 -6.53 -5.42
C GLY A 35 4.13 -5.85 -4.13
N SER A 36 4.48 -4.57 -3.92
CA SER A 36 3.97 -3.79 -2.78
C SER A 36 2.53 -3.34 -3.00
N PHE A 37 1.82 -3.07 -1.91
CA PHE A 37 0.44 -2.56 -1.95
C PHE A 37 0.15 -1.74 -0.69
N ILE A 38 -0.92 -0.94 -0.75
CA ILE A 38 -1.40 -0.14 0.38
C ILE A 38 -2.45 -0.94 1.18
N THR A 39 -2.27 -1.00 2.49
CA THR A 39 -3.22 -1.60 3.44
C THR A 39 -3.51 -0.64 4.60
N THR A 40 -4.70 -0.73 5.18
CA THR A 40 -5.07 0.08 6.35
C THR A 40 -4.89 -0.75 7.62
N LYS A 41 -4.23 -0.17 8.62
CA LYS A 41 -4.13 -0.74 9.97
C LYS A 41 -5.35 -0.33 10.79
N TRP A 42 -6.03 -1.29 11.39
CA TRP A 42 -7.27 -1.10 12.14
C TRP A 42 -7.12 -1.53 13.59
N VAL A 43 -7.77 -0.81 14.50
CA VAL A 43 -8.21 -1.37 15.78
C VAL A 43 -9.47 -2.19 15.49
N ILE A 44 -9.46 -3.44 15.95
CA ILE A 44 -10.56 -4.38 15.77
C ILE A 44 -11.19 -4.81 17.10
N PHE A 45 -12.50 -5.07 17.03
CA PHE A 45 -13.26 -5.73 18.08
C PHE A 45 -14.18 -6.76 17.44
N ALA A 46 -14.17 -8.00 17.93
CA ALA A 46 -14.90 -9.13 17.32
C ALA A 46 -14.65 -9.26 15.80
N TYR A 47 -13.40 -9.05 15.35
CA TYR A 47 -12.98 -9.04 13.94
C TYR A 47 -13.60 -7.94 13.06
N LEU A 48 -14.34 -7.00 13.65
CA LEU A 48 -14.87 -5.85 12.93
C LEU A 48 -13.88 -4.68 12.97
N PRO A 49 -13.60 -4.01 11.82
CA PRO A 49 -12.80 -2.80 11.77
C PRO A 49 -13.51 -1.62 12.43
N ILE A 50 -13.05 -1.22 13.62
CA ILE A 50 -13.66 -0.12 14.38
C ILE A 50 -13.04 1.22 13.99
N VAL A 51 -11.72 1.38 14.19
CA VAL A 51 -11.02 2.64 13.94
C VAL A 51 -9.80 2.41 13.06
N PRO A 52 -9.67 3.11 11.91
CA PRO A 52 -8.46 3.07 11.13
C PRO A 52 -7.39 3.92 11.83
N THR A 53 -6.18 3.38 11.96
CA THR A 53 -5.06 4.01 12.68
C THR A 53 -3.98 4.56 11.75
N GLY A 54 -4.00 4.17 10.48
CA GLY A 54 -3.03 4.59 9.47
C GLY A 54 -3.10 3.72 8.23
N SER A 55 -2.60 4.22 7.12
CA SER A 55 -2.37 3.42 5.91
C SER A 55 -0.88 3.16 5.75
N LEU A 56 -0.53 2.01 5.20
CA LEU A 56 0.85 1.54 5.07
C LEU A 56 1.04 0.98 3.68
N ARG A 57 2.15 1.32 3.02
CA ARG A 57 2.61 0.56 1.87
C ARG A 57 3.50 -0.56 2.38
N VAL A 58 3.11 -1.79 2.07
CA VAL A 58 3.73 -2.99 2.59
C VAL A 58 4.06 -3.96 1.46
N ARG A 59 5.00 -4.86 1.73
CA ARG A 59 5.22 -6.09 0.97
C ARG A 59 5.04 -7.29 1.89
N TYR A 60 4.69 -8.44 1.34
CA TYR A 60 4.74 -9.69 2.10
C TYR A 60 6.17 -9.96 2.53
N ALA A 61 6.40 -10.16 3.83
CA ALA A 61 7.67 -10.69 4.31
C ALA A 61 7.78 -12.17 3.92
N GLU A 62 8.99 -12.65 3.62
CA GLU A 62 9.22 -14.04 3.22
C GLU A 62 8.66 -15.03 4.25
N ASP A 63 8.03 -16.10 3.74
CA ASP A 63 7.28 -17.09 4.50
C ASP A 63 8.11 -17.70 5.64
N GLN A 64 7.62 -17.59 6.88
CA GLN A 64 8.08 -18.44 7.96
C GLN A 64 7.29 -19.75 7.97
N GLY A 65 7.57 -20.65 7.02
CA GLY A 65 7.24 -22.08 7.07
C GLY A 65 5.76 -22.51 7.19
N PHE A 66 5.52 -23.80 6.97
CA PHE A 66 4.20 -24.45 6.91
C PHE A 66 3.33 -24.31 8.18
N PHE A 67 3.92 -23.94 9.32
CA PHE A 67 3.24 -23.84 10.62
C PHE A 67 3.01 -22.40 11.12
N SER A 68 3.48 -21.34 10.44
CA SER A 68 3.14 -19.98 10.87
C SER A 68 1.82 -19.54 10.24
N THR A 69 0.85 -19.26 11.11
CA THR A 69 -0.51 -18.87 10.71
C THR A 69 -0.65 -17.35 10.52
N GLY A 70 0.47 -16.61 10.58
CA GLY A 70 0.50 -15.15 10.60
C GLY A 70 1.10 -14.56 9.32
N THR A 71 0.34 -13.74 8.60
CA THR A 71 0.88 -12.94 7.49
C THR A 71 1.76 -11.83 8.06
N SER A 72 3.07 -11.94 7.85
CA SER A 72 4.03 -10.90 8.21
C SER A 72 4.22 -9.92 7.05
N TYR A 73 4.30 -8.62 7.39
CA TYR A 73 4.46 -7.56 6.41
C TYR A 73 5.76 -6.82 6.65
N GLU A 74 6.51 -6.60 5.57
CA GLU A 74 7.59 -5.63 5.54
C GLU A 74 6.98 -4.25 5.22
N VAL A 75 7.15 -3.30 6.14
CA VAL A 75 6.64 -1.94 5.96
C VAL A 75 7.63 -1.11 5.17
N LEU A 76 7.20 -0.66 4.00
CA LEU A 76 8.00 0.21 3.13
C LEU A 76 7.82 1.69 3.50
N MET A 77 6.57 2.09 3.82
CA MET A 77 6.22 3.48 4.12
C MET A 77 4.91 3.59 4.90
N GLU A 78 4.81 4.58 5.80
CA GLU A 78 3.56 5.00 6.42
C GLU A 78 2.92 6.15 5.60
N LEU A 79 1.62 6.05 5.36
CA LEU A 79 0.82 7.02 4.61
C LEU A 79 -0.27 7.62 5.49
N PRO A 80 -0.75 8.85 5.17
CA PRO A 80 -1.99 9.34 5.74
C PRO A 80 -3.13 8.36 5.45
N ILE A 81 -4.16 8.37 6.28
CA ILE A 81 -5.29 7.46 6.13
C ILE A 81 -5.94 7.64 4.76
N GLU A 82 -5.95 6.55 3.98
CA GLU A 82 -6.61 6.49 2.67
C GLU A 82 -8.13 6.35 2.84
N ILE A 83 -8.81 7.49 2.97
CA ILE A 83 -10.27 7.57 3.18
C ILE A 83 -11.07 6.75 2.15
N PRO A 84 -10.74 6.74 0.84
CA PRO A 84 -11.47 5.90 -0.12
C PRO A 84 -11.39 4.41 0.20
N GLN A 85 -10.26 3.92 0.70
CA GLN A 85 -10.07 2.53 1.12
C GLN A 85 -10.90 2.23 2.38
N VAL A 86 -10.87 3.13 3.37
CA VAL A 86 -11.66 3.04 4.61
C VAL A 86 -13.16 2.93 4.30
N LEU A 87 -13.67 3.81 3.44
CA LEU A 87 -15.09 3.82 3.06
C LEU A 87 -15.51 2.54 2.33
N ARG A 88 -14.64 1.98 1.47
CA ARG A 88 -14.92 0.69 0.79
C ARG A 88 -15.00 -0.46 1.78
N ILE A 89 -14.13 -0.48 2.79
CA ILE A 89 -14.12 -1.51 3.83
C ILE A 89 -15.39 -1.42 4.67
N TRP A 90 -15.76 -0.23 5.15
CA TRP A 90 -17.02 -0.06 5.90
C TRP A 90 -18.26 -0.33 5.05
N GLY A 91 -18.28 0.13 3.79
CA GLY A 91 -19.36 -0.18 2.85
C GLY A 91 -19.54 -1.69 2.72
N TYR A 92 -18.44 -2.44 2.54
CA TYR A 92 -18.47 -3.90 2.50
C TYR A 92 -19.02 -4.52 3.80
N VAL A 93 -18.50 -4.10 4.96
CA VAL A 93 -18.94 -4.62 6.28
C VAL A 93 -20.43 -4.36 6.51
N LEU A 94 -20.90 -3.14 6.23
CA LEU A 94 -22.30 -2.76 6.40
C LEU A 94 -23.21 -3.51 5.42
N SER A 95 -22.83 -3.61 4.15
CA SER A 95 -23.60 -4.37 3.17
C SER A 95 -23.65 -5.87 3.50
N PHE A 96 -22.55 -6.44 3.97
CA PHE A 96 -22.50 -7.84 4.39
C PHE A 96 -23.33 -8.09 5.66
N GLY A 97 -23.25 -7.19 6.65
CA GLY A 97 -24.08 -7.25 7.86
C GLY A 97 -25.58 -7.10 7.57
N LEU A 98 -25.95 -6.19 6.66
CA LEU A 98 -27.32 -6.03 6.20
C LEU A 98 -27.80 -7.31 5.50
N LEU A 99 -26.99 -7.87 4.59
CA LEU A 99 -27.32 -9.11 3.90
C LEU A 99 -27.51 -10.28 4.88
N LEU A 100 -26.64 -10.39 5.89
CA LEU A 100 -26.76 -11.39 6.94
C LEU A 100 -28.06 -11.22 7.74
N SER A 101 -28.45 -9.99 8.07
CA SER A 101 -29.74 -9.70 8.73
C SER A 101 -30.95 -10.00 7.84
N LEU A 102 -30.82 -9.91 6.52
CA LEU A 102 -31.88 -10.26 5.57
C LEU A 102 -31.97 -11.76 5.33
N LEU A 103 -30.84 -12.47 5.37
CA LEU A 103 -30.78 -13.93 5.36
C LEU A 103 -31.52 -14.51 6.56
N SER A 104 -31.39 -13.89 7.74
CA SER A 104 -32.06 -14.36 8.96
C SER A 104 -33.57 -14.10 9.00
N LYS A 105 -34.17 -13.51 7.94
CA LYS A 105 -35.59 -13.13 7.89
C LYS A 105 -36.30 -13.70 6.66
N GLY A 106 -37.52 -14.18 6.88
CA GLY A 106 -38.41 -14.68 5.82
C GLY A 106 -37.98 -16.06 5.29
N PRO A 107 -38.73 -16.62 4.32
CA PRO A 107 -38.43 -17.94 3.78
C PRO A 107 -37.05 -17.99 3.09
N ASP A 108 -36.40 -19.14 3.20
CA ASP A 108 -35.10 -19.41 2.61
C ASP A 108 -35.23 -19.53 1.10
N ALA A 109 -34.76 -18.51 0.39
CA ALA A 109 -34.76 -18.49 -1.06
C ALA A 109 -33.34 -18.61 -1.58
N ILE A 110 -33.12 -19.49 -2.57
CA ILE A 110 -31.81 -19.81 -3.15
C ILE A 110 -31.03 -18.55 -3.57
N TRP A 111 -31.73 -17.52 -4.07
CA TRP A 111 -31.10 -16.26 -4.50
C TRP A 111 -30.37 -15.53 -3.35
N LYS A 112 -30.82 -15.65 -2.10
CA LYS A 112 -30.15 -15.03 -0.95
C LYS A 112 -28.75 -15.62 -0.74
N PHE A 113 -28.62 -16.94 -0.89
CA PHE A 113 -27.34 -17.65 -0.80
C PHE A 113 -26.42 -17.34 -1.99
N VAL A 114 -26.99 -17.18 -3.19
CA VAL A 114 -26.21 -16.75 -4.38
C VAL A 114 -25.63 -15.35 -4.17
N ILE A 115 -26.44 -14.39 -3.69
CA ILE A 115 -25.95 -13.03 -3.37
C ILE A 115 -24.91 -13.09 -2.26
N PHE A 116 -25.11 -13.90 -1.23
CA PHE A 116 -24.15 -14.09 -0.15
C PHE A 116 -22.81 -14.62 -0.64
N GLY A 117 -22.81 -15.69 -1.44
CA GLY A 117 -21.60 -16.25 -2.03
C GLY A 117 -20.89 -15.25 -2.94
N GLY A 118 -21.65 -14.51 -3.76
CA GLY A 118 -21.10 -13.45 -4.62
C GLY A 118 -20.45 -12.33 -3.81
N MET A 119 -21.11 -11.87 -2.74
CA MET A 119 -20.59 -10.82 -1.85
C MET A 119 -19.35 -11.30 -1.06
N ALA A 120 -19.34 -12.56 -0.62
CA ALA A 120 -18.17 -13.15 0.04
C ALA A 120 -16.97 -13.26 -0.91
N ALA A 121 -17.21 -13.57 -2.20
CA ALA A 121 -16.15 -13.68 -3.21
C ALA A 121 -15.64 -12.32 -3.73
N LEU A 122 -16.44 -11.26 -3.62
CA LEU A 122 -16.15 -9.92 -4.14
C LEU A 122 -14.75 -9.38 -3.76
N PRO A 123 -14.33 -9.35 -2.47
CA PRO A 123 -13.01 -8.83 -2.12
C PRO A 123 -11.87 -9.65 -2.76
N TYR A 124 -12.03 -10.96 -2.90
CA TYR A 124 -11.03 -11.82 -3.53
C TYR A 124 -10.95 -11.59 -5.04
N THR A 125 -12.08 -11.48 -5.74
CA THR A 125 -12.11 -11.27 -7.20
C THR A 125 -11.59 -9.88 -7.58
N LEU A 126 -12.00 -8.84 -6.86
CA LEU A 126 -11.50 -7.47 -7.06
C LEU A 126 -10.00 -7.39 -6.81
N ARG A 127 -9.52 -8.05 -5.76
CA ARG A 127 -8.08 -8.13 -5.45
C ARG A 127 -7.31 -8.81 -6.57
N ARG A 128 -7.79 -9.96 -7.05
CA ARG A 128 -7.17 -10.70 -8.15
C ARG A 128 -7.10 -9.85 -9.43
N TYR A 129 -8.15 -9.09 -9.70
CA TYR A 129 -8.21 -8.20 -10.85
C TYR A 129 -7.26 -7.00 -10.73
N ALA A 130 -7.23 -6.35 -9.57
CA ALA A 130 -6.34 -5.22 -9.30
C ALA A 130 -4.86 -5.62 -9.42
N LYS A 131 -4.49 -6.79 -8.87
CA LYS A 131 -3.14 -7.34 -8.99
C LYS A 131 -2.74 -7.57 -10.46
N ARG A 132 -3.61 -8.22 -11.24
CA ARG A 132 -3.37 -8.46 -12.67
C ARG A 132 -3.21 -7.17 -13.47
N ARG A 133 -3.97 -6.13 -13.15
CA ARG A 133 -3.84 -4.81 -13.80
C ARG A 133 -2.51 -4.14 -13.49
N ALA A 134 -2.06 -4.20 -12.24
CA ALA A 134 -0.76 -3.65 -11.84
C ALA A 134 0.40 -4.38 -12.54
N GLU A 135 0.31 -5.71 -12.65
CA GLU A 135 1.26 -6.52 -13.42
C GLU A 135 1.21 -6.16 -14.92
N ALA A 136 0.02 -6.06 -15.52
CA ALA A 136 -0.12 -5.74 -16.95
C ALA A 136 0.35 -4.32 -17.31
N GLY A 137 0.15 -3.34 -16.43
CA GLY A 137 0.60 -1.95 -16.63
C GLY A 137 2.12 -1.78 -16.73
N THR A 138 2.90 -2.81 -16.37
CA THR A 138 4.36 -2.83 -16.59
C THR A 138 4.75 -3.26 -18.00
N VAL A 139 3.89 -4.00 -18.72
CA VAL A 139 4.18 -4.54 -20.06
C VAL A 139 3.96 -3.50 -21.16
N ASP A 140 3.16 -2.45 -20.90
CA ASP A 140 2.89 -1.36 -21.85
C ASP A 140 3.90 -0.20 -21.79
N LEU A 141 4.92 -0.29 -20.92
CA LEU A 141 6.14 0.45 -21.22
C LEU A 141 6.80 -0.31 -22.37
N PRO A 142 7.01 0.32 -23.55
CA PRO A 142 7.80 -0.32 -24.59
C PRO A 142 9.09 -0.81 -23.93
N PRO A 143 9.60 -2.01 -24.28
CA PRO A 143 10.92 -2.39 -23.82
C PRO A 143 11.80 -1.19 -24.15
N GLN A 144 12.33 -0.52 -23.13
CA GLN A 144 13.34 0.49 -23.31
C GLN A 144 14.37 -0.25 -24.15
N ARG A 145 14.36 0.04 -25.45
CA ARG A 145 15.37 -0.44 -26.36
C ARG A 145 16.62 -0.04 -25.61
N LYS A 146 17.39 -1.04 -25.15
CA LYS A 146 18.79 -0.81 -24.87
C LYS A 146 19.35 -0.44 -26.23
N THR A 147 19.12 0.79 -26.67
CA THR A 147 19.86 1.44 -27.73
C THR A 147 21.27 1.31 -27.22
N GLY A 148 21.99 0.39 -27.85
CA GLY A 148 23.38 0.14 -27.56
C GLY A 148 24.06 1.49 -27.47
N THR A 149 24.82 1.66 -26.41
CA THR A 149 26.06 2.41 -26.40
C THR A 149 26.08 3.58 -27.38
N ALA A 150 25.32 4.64 -27.08
CA ALA A 150 25.87 5.95 -27.37
C ALA A 150 27.08 6.10 -26.43
N PRO A 151 28.27 6.44 -26.94
CA PRO A 151 29.46 6.56 -26.09
C PRO A 151 29.13 7.52 -24.96
N ALA A 152 29.52 7.14 -23.75
CA ALA A 152 29.24 7.86 -22.51
C ALA A 152 29.52 9.35 -22.67
N VAL A 153 28.49 10.12 -23.02
CA VAL A 153 28.47 11.54 -22.74
C VAL A 153 28.41 11.57 -21.23
N LYS A 154 29.55 11.91 -20.63
CA LYS A 154 29.64 12.20 -19.20
C LYS A 154 28.69 13.36 -18.96
N THR A 155 27.43 13.05 -18.62
CA THR A 155 26.47 14.05 -18.19
C THR A 155 27.10 14.67 -16.96
N ARG A 156 27.66 15.86 -17.15
CA ARG A 156 28.29 16.61 -16.09
C ARG A 156 27.17 16.92 -15.11
N LEU A 157 27.48 16.89 -13.82
CA LEU A 157 26.56 17.11 -12.68
C LEU A 157 25.70 18.41 -12.79
N GLU A 158 26.00 19.25 -13.77
CA GLU A 158 25.39 20.54 -14.09
C GLU A 158 24.04 20.43 -14.80
N ASP A 159 23.71 19.29 -15.44
CA ASP A 159 22.53 19.14 -16.32
C ASP A 159 21.26 18.56 -15.67
N LEU A 160 21.27 18.20 -14.38
CA LEU A 160 20.03 17.82 -13.67
C LEU A 160 19.24 19.10 -13.33
N PRO A 161 17.90 19.13 -13.52
CA PRO A 161 17.10 20.33 -13.30
C PRO A 161 17.23 20.78 -11.84
N ARG A 162 18.01 21.84 -11.66
CA ARG A 162 18.25 22.54 -10.40
C ARG A 162 16.97 23.24 -9.94
N VAL A 163 16.00 22.50 -9.44
CA VAL A 163 15.13 23.04 -8.39
C VAL A 163 15.82 22.73 -7.07
N SER A 164 16.92 23.46 -6.82
CA SER A 164 17.69 23.36 -5.57
C SER A 164 16.87 23.81 -4.38
N THR A 165 15.85 24.65 -4.60
CA THR A 165 15.02 25.27 -3.58
C THR A 165 13.55 24.98 -3.82
N CYS A 166 12.88 24.40 -2.82
CA CYS A 166 11.47 24.03 -2.92
C CYS A 166 10.54 25.27 -3.03
N PRO A 167 9.61 25.33 -4.00
CA PRO A 167 8.70 26.48 -4.15
C PRO A 167 7.69 26.59 -2.99
N LYS A 168 7.37 25.48 -2.30
CA LYS A 168 6.42 25.48 -1.18
C LYS A 168 7.04 26.00 0.13
N CYS A 169 8.23 25.51 0.48
CA CYS A 169 8.82 25.75 1.80
C CYS A 169 10.19 26.45 1.76
N ARG A 170 10.69 26.78 0.56
CA ARG A 170 12.00 27.41 0.32
C ARG A 170 13.19 26.65 0.88
N TYR A 171 13.03 25.36 1.18
CA TYR A 171 14.12 24.51 1.63
C TYR A 171 15.09 24.22 0.49
N THR A 172 16.38 24.41 0.74
CA THR A 172 17.46 24.09 -0.22
C THR A 172 18.05 22.72 0.06
N ARG A 173 18.07 21.86 -0.95
CA ARG A 173 18.52 20.47 -0.84
C ARG A 173 20.02 20.36 -0.57
N LYS A 174 20.39 19.56 0.43
CA LYS A 174 21.75 19.16 0.76
C LYS A 174 22.07 17.77 0.18
N PRO A 175 23.34 17.43 -0.08
CA PRO A 175 23.75 16.12 -0.59
C PRO A 175 23.34 14.97 0.33
N ASP A 176 23.31 15.21 1.64
CA ASP A 176 23.01 14.21 2.67
C ASP A 176 21.50 14.07 2.97
N ASP A 177 20.64 14.74 2.21
CA ASP A 177 19.20 14.70 2.46
C ASP A 177 18.57 13.38 2.04
N TYR A 178 17.95 12.69 3.00
CA TYR A 178 17.23 11.44 2.78
C TYR A 178 15.82 11.71 2.21
N ALA A 179 15.75 11.95 0.90
CA ALA A 179 14.51 11.96 0.13
C ALA A 179 14.78 11.58 -1.34
N PRO A 180 13.79 11.11 -2.09
CA PRO A 180 13.91 10.91 -3.54
C PRO A 180 14.12 12.23 -4.30
N ALA A 181 14.67 12.19 -5.51
CA ALA A 181 14.96 13.39 -6.31
C ALA A 181 13.72 14.28 -6.56
N TRP A 182 12.54 13.67 -6.67
CA TRP A 182 11.27 14.33 -7.02
C TRP A 182 10.52 14.97 -5.83
N GLN A 183 10.96 14.74 -4.60
CA GLN A 183 10.28 15.18 -3.37
C GLN A 183 11.15 16.17 -2.59
N CYS A 184 10.54 17.21 -2.03
CA CYS A 184 11.23 18.07 -1.08
C CYS A 184 11.47 17.33 0.25
N PRO A 185 12.71 17.23 0.75
CA PRO A 185 13.02 16.53 2.01
C PRO A 185 12.44 17.20 3.25
N SER A 186 12.22 18.52 3.22
CA SER A 186 11.66 19.30 4.35
C SER A 186 10.14 19.21 4.41
N CYS A 187 9.42 19.64 3.37
CA CYS A 187 7.94 19.70 3.40
C CYS A 187 7.24 18.47 2.81
N LYS A 188 8.00 17.48 2.33
CA LYS A 188 7.52 16.21 1.76
C LYS A 188 6.57 16.34 0.56
N VAL A 189 6.48 17.51 -0.08
CA VAL A 189 5.69 17.69 -1.30
C VAL A 189 6.49 17.33 -2.54
N ALA A 190 5.85 16.68 -3.50
CA ALA A 190 6.40 16.38 -4.81
C ALA A 190 6.49 17.68 -5.65
N TYR A 191 7.63 17.94 -6.29
CA TYR A 191 7.84 19.19 -7.04
C TYR A 191 6.80 19.40 -8.15
N ASN A 192 6.38 18.32 -8.80
CA ASN A 192 5.35 18.31 -9.85
C ASN A 192 3.94 18.69 -9.37
N LYS A 193 3.67 18.68 -8.06
CA LYS A 193 2.37 19.09 -7.49
C LYS A 193 2.31 20.57 -7.12
N VAL A 194 3.44 21.28 -7.13
CA VAL A 194 3.53 22.70 -6.71
C VAL A 194 3.88 23.61 -7.89
N SER A 195 4.35 23.05 -9.00
CA SER A 195 4.73 23.80 -10.20
C SER A 195 3.55 24.13 -11.13
N ASN A 196 2.32 24.18 -10.60
CA ASN A 196 1.09 24.43 -11.37
C ASN A 196 0.40 25.70 -10.87
#